data_AF-A0A3M8FW77-F1
#
_entry.id   AF-A0A3M8FW77-F1
#
_cell.length_a   1.000
_cell.length_b   1.000
_cell.length_c   1.000
_cell.angle_alpha   90.00
_cell.angle_beta   90.00
_cell.angle_gamma   90.00
#
_symmetry.space_group_name_H-M   'P 1'
#
loop_
_entity.id
_entity.type
_entity.pdbx_description
1 polymer ?
#
loop_
_entity_poly.entity_id
_entity_poly.type
_entity_poly.pdbx_seq_one_letter_code
_entity_poly.pdbx_strand_id
1 'polypeptide(L)'
;MRIGIRVLAMLFLVIAGCESYEKDVSSNTFFSGLDGAEGPGVSRTGLGRTHDPRYLAVDDQRYEDEDGNIVLQSRGPRHLMRHIYETLRDDERELFQKYVLSEATKREFREHDTDPAEAFDMLKDEFESIDRLFARIPMAEHSPNVTFRRTGPGMHRLKLIRGAGRELRWQGFDMIQEDGNERLLWFYEER
;
A
#
# COMPACT_ATOMS: atom_id res chain seq x y z
N MET A 1 50.51 18.58 61.41
CA MET A 1 50.49 20.05 61.61
C MET A 1 51.26 20.70 60.46
N ARG A 2 50.75 21.82 59.89
CA ARG A 2 51.13 22.50 58.60
C ARG A 2 50.38 21.93 57.38
N ILE A 3 49.21 22.43 56.98
CA ILE A 3 48.87 23.74 56.36
C ILE A 3 49.74 24.01 55.13
N GLY A 4 49.10 23.92 53.96
CA GLY A 4 49.63 24.29 52.65
C GLY A 4 48.49 24.59 51.68
N ILE A 5 47.84 25.73 51.90
CA ILE A 5 46.91 26.40 50.99
C ILE A 5 47.70 26.91 49.78
N ARG A 6 47.20 26.67 48.55
CA ARG A 6 47.20 27.57 47.37
C ARG A 6 46.83 26.77 46.11
N VAL A 7 46.07 27.22 45.13
CA VAL A 7 45.18 28.38 44.91
C VAL A 7 44.72 28.19 43.45
N LEU A 8 43.46 28.49 43.16
CA LEU A 8 43.00 29.06 41.89
C LEU A 8 43.01 28.20 40.62
N ALA A 9 41.82 27.69 40.27
CA ALA A 9 41.32 27.59 38.90
C ALA A 9 39.88 27.08 38.96
N MET A 10 38.89 27.52 38.20
CA MET A 10 38.72 28.65 37.31
C MET A 10 37.19 28.69 37.11
N LEU A 11 36.58 29.78 37.54
CA LEU A 11 35.17 30.09 37.37
C LEU A 11 34.90 30.28 35.86
N PHE A 12 34.16 29.38 35.23
CA PHE A 12 33.63 29.62 33.88
C PHE A 12 32.11 29.72 33.92
N LEU A 13 31.66 30.88 33.44
CA LEU A 13 30.30 31.40 33.43
C LEU A 13 29.30 30.42 32.80
N VAL A 14 28.19 30.26 33.52
CA VAL A 14 26.90 29.83 33.01
C VAL A 14 26.40 30.91 32.04
N ILE A 15 26.50 30.68 30.74
CA ILE A 15 25.76 31.47 29.75
C ILE A 15 24.40 30.79 29.58
N ALA A 16 23.38 31.44 30.13
CA ALA A 16 21.99 31.15 29.86
C ALA A 16 21.71 31.46 28.38
N GLY A 17 21.71 30.42 27.55
CA GLY A 17 21.13 30.48 26.21
C GLY A 17 19.61 30.45 26.31
N CYS A 18 18.98 31.62 26.40
CA CYS A 18 17.58 31.75 26.01
C CYS A 18 17.51 31.57 24.49
N GLU A 19 17.34 30.32 24.07
CA GLU A 19 16.94 30.01 22.70
C GLU A 19 15.55 30.62 22.48
N SER A 20 15.50 31.68 21.68
CA SER A 20 14.25 32.29 21.28
C SER A 20 13.60 31.33 20.30
N TYR A 21 12.61 30.57 20.79
CA TYR A 21 11.77 29.73 19.95
C TYR A 21 10.93 30.65 19.07
N GLU A 22 11.46 31.02 17.91
CA GLU A 22 10.68 31.64 16.84
C GLU A 22 9.77 30.53 16.31
N LYS A 23 8.57 30.45 16.92
CA LYS A 23 7.51 29.59 16.41
C LYS A 23 7.07 30.21 15.10
N ASP A 24 7.63 29.71 14.01
CA ASP A 24 7.18 30.01 12.66
C ASP A 24 5.76 29.43 12.52
N VAL A 25 4.77 30.23 12.91
CA VAL A 25 3.37 29.90 12.70
C VAL A 25 3.14 30.11 11.22
N SER A 26 3.38 29.04 10.45
CA SER A 26 2.98 28.92 9.05
C SER A 26 1.51 29.31 8.95
N SER A 27 1.26 30.57 8.59
CA SER A 27 -0.07 31.09 8.35
C SER A 27 -0.47 30.62 6.95
N ASN A 28 -0.92 29.38 6.87
CA ASN A 28 -1.64 28.88 5.70
C ASN A 28 -2.99 29.60 5.64
N THR A 29 -2.98 30.83 5.14
CA THR A 29 -4.19 31.54 4.78
C THR A 29 -4.81 30.85 3.57
N PHE A 30 -6.15 30.81 3.56
CA PHE A 30 -6.99 30.08 2.60
C PHE A 30 -6.71 30.41 1.11
N PHE A 31 -5.93 31.46 0.82
CA PHE A 31 -5.65 31.97 -0.52
C PHE A 31 -4.23 31.66 -1.04
N SER A 32 -3.40 30.91 -0.30
CA SER A 32 -1.99 30.63 -0.68
C SER A 32 -1.79 29.71 -1.89
N GLY A 33 -2.87 29.24 -2.52
CA GLY A 33 -2.84 28.32 -3.68
C GLY A 33 -3.45 28.89 -4.97
N LEU A 34 -3.78 30.18 -5.04
CA LEU A 34 -4.31 30.80 -6.26
C LEU A 34 -3.18 31.25 -7.19
N ASP A 35 -3.33 30.94 -8.48
CA ASP A 35 -2.38 31.32 -9.52
C ASP A 35 -2.27 32.86 -9.62
N GLY A 36 -1.09 33.41 -9.38
CA GLY A 36 -0.82 34.86 -9.40
C GLY A 36 -0.84 35.60 -8.06
N ALA A 37 -0.90 34.92 -6.91
CA ALA A 37 -0.76 35.59 -5.61
C ALA A 37 0.71 35.96 -5.31
N GLU A 38 1.00 37.25 -5.07
CA GLU A 38 2.30 37.73 -4.59
C GLU A 38 2.15 38.48 -3.26
N GLY A 39 2.89 38.05 -2.23
CA GLY A 39 2.90 38.68 -0.90
C GLY A 39 3.86 37.99 0.08
N PRO A 40 4.25 38.65 1.18
CA PRO A 40 5.11 38.06 2.20
C PRO A 40 4.35 36.91 2.90
N GLY A 41 4.73 35.67 2.58
CA GLY A 41 4.01 34.45 2.99
C GLY A 41 3.63 33.54 1.82
N VAL A 42 3.83 33.96 0.57
CA VAL A 42 3.71 33.07 -0.60
C VAL A 42 4.93 32.16 -0.63
N SER A 43 4.78 30.99 -0.01
CA SER A 43 5.76 29.93 -0.09
C SER A 43 5.79 29.41 -1.52
N ARG A 44 6.83 29.76 -2.29
CA ARG A 44 7.19 29.11 -3.57
C ARG A 44 7.70 27.67 -3.36
N THR A 45 7.30 27.02 -2.28
CA THR A 45 7.52 25.60 -2.10
C THR A 45 6.51 24.93 -3.02
N GLY A 46 6.91 24.71 -4.28
CA GLY A 46 6.14 23.92 -5.22
C GLY A 46 5.65 22.70 -4.48
N LEU A 47 4.32 22.53 -4.44
CA LEU A 47 3.63 21.41 -3.80
C LEU A 47 4.49 20.17 -3.99
N GLY A 48 5.26 19.81 -2.96
CA GLY A 48 6.05 18.60 -2.99
C GLY A 48 5.02 17.52 -3.22
N ARG A 49 4.97 16.97 -4.43
CA ARG A 49 4.10 15.84 -4.73
C ARG A 49 4.52 14.79 -3.73
N THR A 50 3.72 14.60 -2.68
CA THR A 50 3.92 13.52 -1.73
C THR A 50 3.91 12.27 -2.59
N HIS A 51 5.10 11.72 -2.83
CA HIS A 51 5.28 10.57 -3.69
C HIS A 51 4.70 9.39 -2.91
N ASP A 52 3.45 9.00 -3.22
CA ASP A 52 2.85 7.82 -2.62
C ASP A 52 3.70 6.61 -3.04
N PRO A 53 4.37 5.89 -2.12
CA PRO A 53 5.22 4.76 -2.46
C PRO A 53 4.45 3.58 -3.09
N ARG A 54 3.11 3.62 -3.04
CA ARG A 54 2.20 2.67 -3.70
C ARG A 54 2.00 2.98 -5.18
N TYR A 55 2.37 4.17 -5.64
CA TYR A 55 2.32 4.49 -7.06
C TYR A 55 3.49 3.78 -7.78
N LEU A 56 3.14 2.89 -8.71
CA LEU A 56 4.07 2.30 -9.67
C LEU A 56 3.58 2.64 -11.07
N ALA A 57 4.52 2.96 -11.97
CA ALA A 57 4.16 3.06 -13.38
C ALA A 57 3.66 1.70 -13.89
N VAL A 58 2.88 1.70 -14.97
CA VAL A 58 2.31 0.49 -15.56
C VAL A 58 3.41 -0.51 -15.94
N ASP A 59 4.55 -0.01 -16.41
CA ASP A 59 5.73 -0.79 -16.83
C ASP A 59 6.52 -1.36 -15.63
N ASP A 60 6.47 -0.69 -14.46
CA ASP A 60 7.16 -1.16 -13.25
C ASP A 60 6.40 -2.30 -12.54
N GLN A 61 5.13 -2.54 -12.91
CA GLN A 61 4.30 -3.57 -12.30
C GLN A 61 4.61 -4.97 -12.83
N ARG A 62 5.09 -5.08 -14.06
CA ARG A 62 5.43 -6.34 -14.73
C ARG A 62 6.67 -6.12 -15.60
N TYR A 63 7.79 -6.69 -15.20
CA TYR A 63 9.07 -6.52 -15.89
C TYR A 63 9.86 -7.84 -15.93
N GLU A 64 10.85 -7.89 -16.80
CA GLU A 64 11.81 -9.00 -16.90
C GLU A 64 13.05 -8.64 -16.06
N ASP A 65 13.50 -9.55 -15.19
CA ASP A 65 14.72 -9.35 -14.40
C ASP A 65 16.00 -9.65 -15.21
N GLU A 66 17.16 -9.47 -14.59
CA GLU A 66 18.47 -9.68 -15.25
C GLU A 66 18.67 -11.13 -15.74
N ASP A 67 17.93 -12.08 -15.16
CA ASP A 67 17.98 -13.51 -15.48
C ASP A 67 16.92 -13.92 -16.52
N GLY A 68 16.12 -12.97 -17.02
CA GLY A 68 15.08 -13.22 -18.00
C GLY A 68 13.74 -13.69 -17.41
N ASN A 69 13.56 -13.64 -16.08
CA ASN A 69 12.32 -14.05 -15.44
C ASN A 69 11.33 -12.90 -15.36
N ILE A 70 10.06 -13.20 -15.61
CA ILE A 70 8.97 -12.25 -15.41
C ILE A 70 8.71 -12.08 -13.91
N VAL A 71 8.72 -10.83 -13.45
CA VAL A 71 8.42 -10.43 -12.07
C VAL A 71 7.17 -9.57 -12.05
N LEU A 72 6.23 -9.89 -11.15
CA LEU A 72 5.03 -9.08 -10.90
C LEU A 72 5.16 -8.35 -9.56
N GLN A 73 5.04 -7.03 -9.58
CA GLN A 73 5.03 -6.18 -8.39
C GLN A 73 3.63 -5.63 -8.10
N SER A 74 3.21 -5.78 -6.85
CA SER A 74 1.86 -5.47 -6.38
C SER A 74 1.88 -4.51 -5.19
N ARG A 75 2.29 -3.25 -5.36
CA ARG A 75 2.35 -2.31 -4.22
C ARG A 75 1.00 -1.80 -3.67
N GLY A 76 -0.11 -2.26 -4.25
CA GLY A 76 -1.44 -1.88 -3.80
C GLY A 76 -2.54 -2.72 -4.43
N PRO A 77 -3.80 -2.56 -3.95
CA PRO A 77 -4.93 -3.38 -4.38
C PRO A 77 -5.17 -3.32 -5.88
N ARG A 78 -5.05 -2.14 -6.49
CA ARG A 78 -5.17 -1.98 -7.95
C ARG A 78 -4.17 -2.81 -8.74
N HIS A 79 -2.92 -2.89 -8.30
CA HIS A 79 -1.90 -3.67 -8.98
C HIS A 79 -2.18 -5.18 -8.82
N LEU A 80 -2.53 -5.61 -7.60
CA LEU A 80 -2.91 -6.98 -7.34
C LEU A 80 -4.12 -7.41 -8.21
N MET A 81 -5.15 -6.58 -8.32
CA MET A 81 -6.30 -6.85 -9.20
C MET A 81 -5.91 -7.06 -10.65
N ARG A 82 -5.03 -6.19 -11.19
CA ARG A 82 -4.52 -6.34 -12.55
C ARG A 82 -3.81 -7.68 -12.74
N HIS A 83 -2.91 -8.03 -11.82
CA HIS A 83 -2.16 -9.28 -11.91
C HIS A 83 -3.06 -10.51 -11.79
N ILE A 84 -4.05 -10.49 -10.89
CA ILE A 84 -5.08 -11.54 -10.82
C ILE A 84 -5.78 -11.68 -12.18
N TYR A 85 -6.24 -10.58 -12.75
CA TYR A 85 -6.96 -10.62 -14.03
C TYR A 85 -6.10 -11.13 -15.18
N GLU A 86 -4.90 -10.57 -15.36
CA GLU A 86 -4.01 -10.91 -16.48
C GLU A 86 -3.54 -12.36 -16.39
N THR A 87 -3.07 -12.80 -15.21
CA THR A 87 -2.58 -14.18 -15.06
C THR A 87 -3.70 -15.22 -15.19
N LEU A 88 -4.92 -14.93 -14.70
CA LEU A 88 -6.07 -15.80 -14.95
C LEU A 88 -6.46 -15.78 -16.43
N ARG A 89 -6.53 -14.63 -17.09
CA ARG A 89 -6.91 -14.52 -18.51
C ARG A 89 -5.93 -15.27 -19.42
N ASP A 90 -4.63 -15.05 -19.19
CA ASP A 90 -3.53 -15.49 -20.07
C ASP A 90 -2.98 -16.88 -19.71
N ASP A 91 -3.63 -17.57 -18.77
CA ASP A 91 -3.31 -18.94 -18.32
C ASP A 91 -1.91 -19.08 -17.67
N GLU A 92 -1.46 -18.04 -16.99
CA GLU A 92 -0.11 -17.93 -16.41
C GLU A 92 -0.05 -18.50 -14.99
N ARG A 93 -0.36 -19.79 -14.85
CA ARG A 93 -0.47 -20.49 -13.56
C ARG A 93 0.74 -20.30 -12.65
N GLU A 94 1.94 -20.42 -13.19
CA GLU A 94 3.19 -20.34 -12.42
C GLU A 94 3.41 -18.93 -11.87
N LEU A 95 3.14 -17.88 -12.66
CA LEU A 95 3.24 -16.50 -12.23
C LEU A 95 2.17 -16.16 -11.19
N PHE A 96 0.95 -16.66 -11.37
CA PHE A 96 -0.12 -16.52 -10.38
C PHE A 96 0.30 -17.10 -9.03
N GLN A 97 0.77 -18.35 -9.02
CA GLN A 97 1.23 -18.98 -7.79
C GLN A 97 2.41 -18.22 -7.18
N LYS A 98 3.41 -17.83 -7.98
CA LYS A 98 4.63 -17.19 -7.46
C LYS A 98 4.38 -15.80 -6.88
N TYR A 99 3.62 -14.95 -7.57
CA TYR A 99 3.52 -13.52 -7.25
C TYR A 99 2.13 -13.06 -6.79
N VAL A 100 1.06 -13.77 -7.16
CA VAL A 100 -0.31 -13.33 -6.86
C VAL A 100 -0.84 -14.02 -5.60
N LEU A 101 -0.68 -15.33 -5.47
CA LEU A 101 -1.20 -16.10 -4.33
C LEU A 101 -0.32 -15.92 -3.09
N SER A 102 -0.92 -15.61 -1.94
CA SER A 102 -0.19 -15.43 -0.68
C SER A 102 0.42 -16.74 -0.15
N GLU A 103 1.51 -16.64 0.59
CA GLU A 103 2.07 -17.80 1.30
C GLU A 103 1.13 -18.35 2.37
N ALA A 104 0.30 -17.48 2.96
CA ALA A 104 -0.75 -17.90 3.89
C ALA A 104 -1.75 -18.86 3.23
N THR A 105 -2.28 -18.51 2.06
CA THR A 105 -3.21 -19.39 1.33
C THR A 105 -2.53 -20.66 0.85
N LYS A 106 -1.30 -20.58 0.31
CA LYS A 106 -0.54 -21.78 -0.08
C LYS A 106 -0.32 -22.73 1.08
N ARG A 107 -0.05 -22.20 2.28
CA ARG A 107 0.10 -23.01 3.48
C ARG A 107 -1.21 -23.69 3.85
N GLU A 108 -2.33 -22.98 3.83
CA GLU A 108 -3.65 -23.54 4.11
C GLU A 108 -4.00 -24.69 3.14
N PHE A 109 -3.75 -24.54 1.83
CA PHE A 109 -3.92 -25.62 0.86
C PHE A 109 -3.09 -26.85 1.21
N ARG A 110 -1.80 -26.67 1.55
CA ARG A 110 -0.92 -27.77 1.96
C ARG A 110 -1.35 -28.42 3.28
N GLU A 111 -1.87 -27.65 4.24
CA GLU A 111 -2.42 -28.15 5.50
C GLU A 111 -3.69 -28.99 5.30
N HIS A 112 -4.37 -28.79 4.17
CA HIS A 112 -5.53 -29.56 3.74
C HIS A 112 -5.19 -30.61 2.66
N ASP A 113 -3.92 -31.03 2.56
CA ASP A 113 -3.44 -32.04 1.61
C ASP A 113 -3.81 -31.74 0.13
N THR A 114 -3.97 -30.45 -0.19
CA THR A 114 -4.36 -29.96 -1.51
C THR A 114 -3.17 -29.21 -2.14
N ASP A 115 -2.98 -29.32 -3.45
CA ASP A 115 -1.93 -28.55 -4.14
C ASP A 115 -2.34 -27.08 -4.21
N PRO A 116 -1.50 -26.11 -3.77
CA PRO A 116 -1.76 -24.69 -3.99
C PRO A 116 -2.00 -24.32 -5.47
N ALA A 117 -1.54 -25.13 -6.41
CA ALA A 117 -1.84 -24.97 -7.83
C ALA A 117 -3.34 -25.06 -8.13
N GLU A 118 -4.12 -25.80 -7.34
CA GLU A 118 -5.57 -25.93 -7.50
C GLU A 118 -6.29 -24.60 -7.23
N ALA A 119 -5.70 -23.70 -6.43
CA ALA A 119 -6.26 -22.36 -6.25
C ALA A 119 -6.39 -21.60 -7.58
N PHE A 120 -5.45 -21.81 -8.51
CA PHE A 120 -5.53 -21.23 -9.84
C PHE A 120 -6.73 -21.79 -10.61
N ASP A 121 -6.91 -23.11 -10.62
CA ASP A 121 -8.01 -23.78 -11.29
C ASP A 121 -9.37 -23.30 -10.76
N MET A 122 -9.53 -23.29 -9.44
CA MET A 122 -10.75 -22.83 -8.79
C MET A 122 -11.12 -21.40 -9.17
N LEU A 123 -10.13 -20.51 -9.31
CA LEU A 123 -10.36 -19.11 -9.68
C LEU A 123 -10.54 -18.93 -11.19
N LYS A 124 -9.90 -19.77 -12.00
CA LYS A 124 -10.05 -19.80 -13.46
C LYS A 124 -11.44 -20.26 -13.86
N ASP A 125 -11.98 -21.28 -13.19
CA ASP A 125 -13.36 -21.72 -13.36
C ASP A 125 -14.38 -20.61 -13.01
N GLU A 126 -13.98 -19.72 -12.09
CA GLU A 126 -14.78 -18.58 -11.64
C GLU A 126 -14.39 -17.25 -12.30
N PHE A 127 -13.62 -17.29 -13.40
CA PHE A 127 -13.06 -16.08 -14.00
C PHE A 127 -14.14 -15.07 -14.39
N GLU A 128 -15.28 -15.52 -14.91
CA GLU A 128 -16.40 -14.62 -15.25
C GLU A 128 -16.96 -13.91 -14.02
N SER A 129 -17.08 -14.61 -12.88
CA SER A 129 -17.52 -14.01 -11.61
C SER A 129 -16.53 -12.95 -11.10
N ILE A 130 -15.23 -13.21 -11.26
CA ILE A 130 -14.16 -12.29 -10.88
C ILE A 130 -14.14 -11.06 -11.79
N ASP A 131 -14.26 -11.26 -13.11
CA ASP A 131 -14.32 -10.17 -14.09
C ASP A 131 -15.51 -9.23 -13.82
N ARG A 132 -16.69 -9.79 -13.55
CA ARG A 132 -17.86 -9.00 -13.15
C ARG A 132 -17.66 -8.20 -11.86
N LEU A 133 -16.96 -8.77 -10.88
CA LEU A 133 -16.57 -8.02 -9.68
C LEU A 133 -15.64 -6.86 -10.06
N PHE A 134 -14.57 -7.13 -10.82
CA PHE A 134 -13.59 -6.11 -11.19
C PHE A 134 -14.18 -4.99 -12.04
N ALA A 135 -15.15 -5.30 -12.90
CA ALA A 135 -15.93 -4.30 -13.63
C ALA A 135 -16.72 -3.34 -12.71
N ARG A 136 -17.05 -3.75 -11.48
CA ARG A 136 -17.69 -2.89 -10.47
C ARG A 136 -16.70 -2.11 -9.60
N ILE A 137 -15.43 -2.49 -9.61
CA ILE A 137 -14.37 -1.86 -8.81
C ILE A 137 -13.14 -1.47 -9.67
N PRO A 138 -13.30 -0.80 -10.83
CA PRO A 138 -12.23 -0.64 -11.82
C PRO A 138 -11.01 0.16 -11.30
N MET A 139 -11.19 0.97 -10.26
CA MET A 139 -10.12 1.74 -9.61
C MET A 139 -9.73 1.17 -8.25
N ALA A 140 -10.08 -0.08 -7.96
CA ALA A 140 -9.81 -0.78 -6.72
C ALA A 140 -10.21 0.04 -5.48
N GLU A 141 -9.26 0.40 -4.61
CA GLU A 141 -9.46 1.19 -3.38
C GLU A 141 -9.96 2.61 -3.61
N HIS A 142 -9.82 3.13 -4.83
CA HIS A 142 -10.32 4.46 -5.21
C HIS A 142 -11.72 4.40 -5.86
N SER A 143 -12.30 3.21 -6.01
CA SER A 143 -13.64 3.06 -6.57
C SER A 143 -14.69 3.60 -5.58
N PRO A 144 -15.65 4.45 -6.00
CA PRO A 144 -16.62 5.07 -5.08
C PRO A 144 -17.48 4.08 -4.28
N ASN A 145 -17.73 2.89 -4.84
CA ASN A 145 -18.61 1.88 -4.26
C ASN A 145 -17.86 0.83 -3.43
N VAL A 146 -16.69 1.17 -2.90
CA VAL A 146 -15.81 0.21 -2.21
C VAL A 146 -15.45 0.69 -0.82
N THR A 147 -15.35 -0.26 0.11
CA THR A 147 -14.71 -0.10 1.41
C THR A 147 -13.38 -0.82 1.39
N PHE A 148 -12.30 -0.08 1.67
CA PHE A 148 -10.97 -0.62 1.93
C PHE A 148 -10.66 -0.52 3.43
N ARG A 149 -10.44 -1.64 4.10
CA ARG A 149 -10.19 -1.67 5.55
C ARG A 149 -9.17 -2.72 5.94
N ARG A 150 -8.41 -2.45 6.99
CA ARG A 150 -7.53 -3.44 7.61
C ARG A 150 -8.36 -4.47 8.39
N THR A 151 -8.08 -5.75 8.19
CA THR A 151 -8.76 -6.89 8.86
C THR A 151 -7.85 -7.65 9.81
N GLY A 152 -6.53 -7.44 9.72
CA GLY A 152 -5.53 -8.08 10.57
C GLY A 152 -4.14 -7.45 10.41
N PRO A 153 -3.09 -8.04 11.03
CA PRO A 153 -1.70 -7.62 10.81
C PRO A 153 -1.31 -7.78 9.33
N GLY A 154 -1.08 -6.67 8.62
CA GLY A 154 -0.75 -6.69 7.19
C GLY A 154 -1.89 -7.13 6.26
N MET A 155 -3.07 -7.44 6.80
CA MET A 155 -4.22 -7.92 6.02
C MET A 155 -5.21 -6.79 5.75
N HIS A 156 -5.65 -6.70 4.50
CA HIS A 156 -6.64 -5.73 4.05
C HIS A 156 -7.79 -6.42 3.33
N ARG A 157 -8.99 -5.88 3.49
CA ARG A 157 -10.18 -6.27 2.73
C ARG A 157 -10.60 -5.14 1.83
N LEU A 158 -10.71 -5.43 0.54
CA LEU A 158 -11.37 -4.59 -0.44
C LEU A 158 -12.74 -5.20 -0.75
N LYS A 159 -13.84 -4.51 -0.45
CA LYS A 159 -15.18 -5.02 -0.75
C LYS A 159 -16.13 -3.94 -1.23
N LEU A 160 -17.11 -4.33 -2.04
CA LEU A 160 -18.23 -3.49 -2.41
C LEU A 160 -19.02 -3.04 -1.17
N ILE A 161 -19.56 -1.83 -1.21
CA ILE A 161 -20.52 -1.36 -0.21
C ILE A 161 -21.82 -2.16 -0.30
N ARG A 162 -22.55 -2.24 0.82
CA ARG A 162 -23.77 -3.05 0.91
C ARG A 162 -24.76 -2.69 -0.21
N GLY A 163 -25.18 -3.71 -0.96
CA GLY A 163 -26.13 -3.54 -2.06
C GLY A 163 -25.51 -3.41 -3.44
N ALA A 164 -24.24 -2.97 -3.57
CA ALA A 164 -23.60 -2.68 -4.85
C ALA A 164 -23.19 -3.93 -5.66
N GLY A 165 -23.24 -5.11 -5.05
CA GLY A 165 -22.91 -6.38 -5.70
C GLY A 165 -23.88 -7.51 -5.41
N ARG A 166 -25.15 -7.25 -5.06
CA ARG A 166 -26.13 -8.30 -4.65
C ARG A 166 -26.27 -9.48 -5.62
N GLU A 167 -26.00 -9.22 -6.90
CA GLU A 167 -26.05 -10.17 -8.01
C GLU A 167 -24.72 -10.89 -8.27
N LEU A 168 -23.63 -10.48 -7.60
CA LEU A 168 -22.30 -11.01 -7.77
C LEU A 168 -22.05 -12.14 -6.76
N ARG A 169 -21.40 -13.21 -7.23
CA ARG A 169 -20.86 -14.26 -6.38
C ARG A 169 -19.81 -13.71 -5.40
N TRP A 170 -18.88 -12.94 -5.93
CA TRP A 170 -17.81 -12.31 -5.14
C TRP A 170 -18.15 -10.85 -4.85
N GLN A 171 -18.02 -10.46 -3.60
CA GLN A 171 -18.30 -9.10 -3.12
C GLN A 171 -17.02 -8.29 -2.87
N GLY A 172 -15.87 -8.94 -2.99
CA GLY A 172 -14.57 -8.37 -2.67
C GLY A 172 -13.51 -9.45 -2.57
N PHE A 173 -12.35 -9.08 -2.08
CA PHE A 173 -11.26 -9.99 -1.77
C PHE A 173 -10.41 -9.47 -0.63
N ASP A 174 -9.76 -10.41 0.04
CA ASP A 174 -8.77 -10.19 1.07
C ASP A 174 -7.37 -10.29 0.48
N MET A 175 -6.49 -9.43 0.97
CA MET A 175 -5.09 -9.40 0.60
C MET A 175 -4.22 -9.28 1.85
N ILE A 176 -2.97 -9.73 1.73
CA ILE A 176 -1.95 -9.62 2.75
C ILE A 176 -0.68 -9.05 2.16
N GLN A 177 -0.02 -8.18 2.91
CA GLN A 177 1.27 -7.64 2.54
C GLN A 177 2.38 -8.66 2.88
N GLU A 178 3.07 -9.15 1.86
CA GLU A 178 4.23 -10.05 1.93
C GLU A 178 5.40 -9.46 1.13
N ASP A 179 6.56 -9.27 1.76
CA ASP A 179 7.77 -8.73 1.13
C ASP A 179 7.54 -7.43 0.33
N GLY A 180 6.73 -6.52 0.90
CA GLY A 180 6.40 -5.23 0.28
C GLY A 180 5.39 -5.31 -0.88
N ASN A 181 4.82 -6.49 -1.17
CA ASN A 181 3.80 -6.72 -2.17
C ASN A 181 2.48 -7.17 -1.52
N GLU A 182 1.36 -6.68 -2.03
CA GLU A 182 0.04 -7.20 -1.73
C GLU A 182 -0.16 -8.51 -2.49
N ARG A 183 -0.57 -9.55 -1.77
CA ARG A 183 -0.89 -10.87 -2.33
C ARG A 183 -2.30 -11.30 -1.95
N LEU A 184 -2.92 -12.08 -2.80
CA LEU A 184 -4.28 -12.58 -2.63
C LEU A 184 -4.32 -13.59 -1.47
N LEU A 185 -5.15 -13.30 -0.48
CA LEU A 185 -5.58 -14.29 0.51
C LEU A 185 -6.70 -15.12 -0.10
N TRP A 186 -7.86 -14.49 -0.30
CA TRP A 186 -9.01 -15.14 -0.94
C TRP A 186 -10.09 -14.16 -1.36
N PHE A 187 -11.03 -14.62 -2.18
CA PHE A 187 -12.24 -13.85 -2.48
C PHE A 187 -13.25 -13.94 -1.33
N TYR A 188 -13.99 -12.85 -1.15
CA TYR A 188 -14.97 -12.69 -0.08
C TYR A 188 -16.40 -12.77 -0.64
N GLU A 189 -17.24 -13.55 0.02
CA GLU A 189 -18.69 -13.63 -0.22
C GLU A 189 -19.44 -13.02 0.98
N GLU A 190 -20.39 -12.13 0.71
CA GLU A 190 -21.31 -11.61 1.73
C GLU A 190 -22.54 -12.53 1.75
N ARG A 191 -22.58 -13.46 2.69
CA ARG A 191 -23.73 -14.33 2.96
C ARG A 191 -24.90 -13.56 3.58
#